data_AF-A0A7W1PPE4-F1
#
_entry.id   AF-A0A7W1PPE4-F1
#
_cell.length_a   1.000
_cell.length_b   1.000
_cell.length_c   1.000
_cell.angle_alpha   90.00
_cell.angle_beta   90.00
_cell.angle_gamma   90.00
#
_symmetry.space_group_name_H-M   'P 1'
#
loop_
_entity.id
_entity.type
_entity.pdbx_description
1 polymer ?
#
loop_
_entity_poly.entity_id
_entity_poly.type
_entity_poly.pdbx_seq_one_letter_code
_entity_poly.pdbx_strand_id
1 'polypeptide(L)'
;MCNTAVELGPADEAPVRVVSAHFRRLHAALARALRNAKRRGELSPGLEPGRGADFLLGVLQGAFVLVRGGQHPETVSGILRSGLRAVGDVHPWLASRGRIPPGRGLPMRR
;
A
#
# COMPACT_ATOMS: atom_id res chain seq x y z
N MET A 1 15.95 6.95 -7.29
CA MET A 1 16.18 6.26 -6.00
C MET A 1 16.63 4.82 -6.22
N CYS A 2 15.82 3.95 -6.82
CA CYS A 2 16.28 2.58 -7.14
C CYS A 2 17.44 2.58 -8.15
N ASN A 3 17.31 3.35 -9.26
CA ASN A 3 18.39 3.48 -10.26
C ASN A 3 19.71 3.97 -9.63
N THR A 4 19.66 4.99 -8.78
CA THR A 4 20.85 5.50 -8.07
C THR A 4 21.51 4.47 -7.15
N ALA A 5 20.73 3.66 -6.42
CA ALA A 5 21.30 2.60 -5.57
C ALA A 5 21.80 1.38 -6.37
N VAL A 6 21.19 1.09 -7.52
CA VAL A 6 21.64 0.05 -8.45
C VAL A 6 22.91 0.47 -9.19
N GLU A 7 22.99 1.73 -9.62
CA GLU A 7 24.12 2.30 -10.38
C GLU A 7 25.34 2.61 -9.48
N LEU A 8 25.13 3.08 -8.24
CA LEU A 8 26.23 3.41 -7.31
C LEU A 8 26.54 2.33 -6.26
N GLY A 9 25.70 1.29 -6.14
CA GLY A 9 25.86 0.23 -5.14
C GLY A 9 27.23 -0.48 -5.12
N PRO A 10 27.94 -0.63 -6.25
CA PRO A 10 29.30 -1.17 -6.25
C PRO A 10 30.39 -0.21 -5.71
N ALA A 11 30.12 1.10 -5.66
CA ALA A 11 31.11 2.14 -5.38
C ALA A 11 30.92 2.85 -4.02
N ASP A 12 29.70 2.87 -3.48
CA ASP A 12 29.37 3.45 -2.17
C ASP A 12 28.16 2.74 -1.54
N GLU A 13 28.36 2.19 -0.35
CA GLU A 13 27.30 1.51 0.40
C GLU A 13 26.33 2.48 1.10
N ALA A 14 26.69 3.75 1.30
CA ALA A 14 25.85 4.70 2.01
C ALA A 14 24.52 4.98 1.29
N PRO A 15 24.47 5.21 -0.04
CA PRO A 15 23.22 5.28 -0.79
C PRO A 15 22.34 4.03 -0.67
N VAL A 16 22.95 2.84 -0.68
CA VAL A 16 22.25 1.55 -0.52
C VAL A 16 21.58 1.47 0.85
N ARG A 17 22.28 1.86 1.92
CA ARG A 17 21.72 1.90 3.29
C ARG A 17 20.55 2.87 3.41
N VAL A 18 20.64 4.05 2.82
CA VAL A 18 19.56 5.05 2.85
C VAL A 18 18.32 4.54 2.12
N VAL A 19 18.49 3.97 0.93
CA VAL A 19 17.38 3.42 0.13
C VAL A 19 16.74 2.22 0.84
N SER A 20 17.54 1.31 1.40
CA SER A 20 17.03 0.18 2.19
C SER A 20 16.26 0.62 3.43
N ALA A 21 16.77 1.63 4.17
CA ALA A 21 16.07 2.20 5.31
C ALA A 21 14.73 2.86 4.90
N HIS A 22 14.70 3.54 3.75
CA HIS A 22 13.48 4.11 3.21
C HIS A 22 12.44 3.02 2.88
N PHE A 23 12.85 1.95 2.19
CA PHE A 23 11.96 0.81 1.90
C PHE A 23 11.42 0.14 3.15
N ARG A 24 12.27 -0.07 4.16
CA ARG A 24 11.83 -0.62 5.45
C ARG A 24 10.78 0.26 6.14
N ARG A 25 10.93 1.59 6.08
CA ARG A 25 9.96 2.54 6.63
C ARG A 25 8.62 2.47 5.89
N LEU A 26 8.64 2.45 4.56
CA LEU A 26 7.42 2.33 3.75
C LEU A 26 6.71 1.00 4.01
N HIS A 27 7.44 -0.11 4.00
CA HIS A 27 6.88 -1.43 4.31
C HIS A 27 6.24 -1.45 5.70
N ALA A 28 6.93 -0.92 6.73
CA ALA A 28 6.39 -0.88 8.08
C ALA A 28 5.10 -0.06 8.19
N ALA A 29 5.03 1.08 7.49
CA ALA A 29 3.83 1.92 7.43
C ALA A 29 2.66 1.20 6.73
N LEU A 30 2.91 0.58 5.57
CA LEU A 30 1.91 -0.20 4.82
C LEU A 30 1.40 -1.38 5.65
N ALA A 31 2.31 -2.15 6.25
CA ALA A 31 1.94 -3.29 7.10
C ALA A 31 1.11 -2.85 8.31
N ARG A 32 1.42 -1.68 8.90
CA ARG A 32 0.61 -1.11 10.00
C ARG A 32 -0.78 -0.70 9.52
N ALA A 33 -0.88 -0.05 8.36
CA ALA A 33 -2.17 0.31 7.76
C ALA A 33 -3.03 -0.94 7.49
N LEU A 34 -2.44 -1.98 6.90
CA LEU A 34 -3.13 -3.25 6.63
C LEU A 34 -3.53 -3.98 7.92
N ARG A 35 -2.68 -4.00 8.96
CA ARG A 35 -3.10 -4.54 10.27
C ARG A 35 -4.31 -3.79 10.83
N ASN A 36 -4.37 -2.46 10.66
CA ASN A 36 -5.50 -1.67 11.11
C ASN A 36 -6.77 -2.01 10.32
N ALA A 37 -6.66 -2.14 8.99
CA ALA A 37 -7.78 -2.52 8.13
C ALA A 37 -8.26 -3.97 8.41
N LYS A 38 -7.35 -4.92 8.67
CA LYS A 38 -7.70 -6.30 9.08
C LYS A 38 -8.55 -6.31 10.34
N ARG A 39 -8.16 -5.52 11.35
CA ARG A 39 -8.95 -5.38 12.60
C ARG A 39 -10.34 -4.76 12.38
N ARG A 40 -10.54 -4.00 11.30
CA ARG A 40 -11.83 -3.41 10.91
C ARG A 40 -12.65 -4.31 9.97
N GLY A 41 -12.12 -5.47 9.56
CA GLY A 41 -12.80 -6.35 8.61
C GLY A 41 -12.84 -5.81 7.18
N GLU A 42 -11.90 -4.93 6.83
CA GLU A 42 -11.84 -4.27 5.51
C GLU A 42 -10.98 -5.03 4.48
N LEU A 43 -10.30 -6.10 4.90
CA LEU A 43 -9.40 -6.88 4.05
C LEU A 43 -9.95 -8.27 3.80
N SER A 44 -9.51 -8.88 2.68
CA SER A 44 -9.84 -10.27 2.38
C SER A 44 -9.40 -11.20 3.52
N PRO A 45 -10.21 -12.21 3.92
CA PRO A 45 -9.97 -13.01 5.12
C PRO A 45 -8.59 -13.70 5.17
N GLY A 46 -8.05 -14.08 4.01
CA GLY A 46 -6.74 -14.74 3.89
C GLY A 46 -5.55 -13.79 3.73
N LEU A 47 -5.76 -12.46 3.69
CA LEU A 47 -4.64 -11.54 3.49
C LEU A 47 -3.76 -11.46 4.73
N GLU A 48 -2.48 -11.75 4.56
CA GLU A 48 -1.45 -11.47 5.57
C GLU A 48 -0.90 -10.05 5.41
N PRO A 49 -1.00 -9.18 6.44
CA PRO A 49 -0.61 -7.77 6.32
C PRO A 49 0.83 -7.51 5.89
N GLY A 50 1.77 -8.40 6.23
CA GLY A 50 3.16 -8.31 5.76
C GLY A 50 3.25 -8.52 4.24
N ARG A 51 2.68 -9.63 3.75
CA ARG A 51 2.65 -9.94 2.31
C ARG A 51 1.89 -8.88 1.51
N GLY A 52 0.80 -8.35 2.06
CA GLY A 52 0.08 -7.24 1.44
C GLY A 52 0.91 -5.96 1.37
N ALA A 53 1.77 -5.71 2.36
CA ALA A 53 2.66 -4.56 2.36
C ALA A 53 3.79 -4.71 1.33
N ASP A 54 4.38 -5.91 1.21
CA ASP A 54 5.35 -6.21 0.16
C ASP A 54 4.75 -5.99 -1.24
N PHE A 55 3.53 -6.50 -1.46
CA PHE A 55 2.81 -6.32 -2.70
C PHE A 55 2.54 -4.83 -3.01
N LEU A 56 1.95 -4.09 -2.07
CA LEU A 56 1.66 -2.67 -2.27
C LEU A 56 2.92 -1.84 -2.47
N LEU A 57 4.02 -2.19 -1.79
CA LEU A 57 5.30 -1.54 -2.00
C LEU A 57 5.80 -1.76 -3.44
N GLY A 58 5.70 -2.99 -3.95
CA GLY A 58 6.00 -3.31 -5.36
C GLY A 58 5.13 -2.54 -6.35
N VAL A 59 3.81 -2.44 -6.07
CA VAL A 59 2.88 -1.63 -6.88
C VAL A 59 3.30 -0.16 -6.89
N LEU A 60 3.67 0.41 -5.74
CA LEU A 60 4.18 1.79 -5.67
C LEU A 60 5.46 1.98 -6.49
N GLN A 61 6.39 1.01 -6.45
CA GLN A 61 7.63 1.09 -7.22
C GLN A 61 7.35 1.02 -8.73
N GLY A 62 6.50 0.09 -9.17
CA GLY A 62 6.08 0.00 -10.56
C GLY A 62 5.41 1.30 -11.04
N ALA A 63 4.50 1.84 -10.24
CA ALA A 63 3.85 3.12 -10.54
C ALA A 63 4.87 4.28 -10.67
N PHE A 64 5.87 4.35 -9.79
CA PHE A 64 6.93 5.35 -9.89
C PHE A 64 7.74 5.21 -11.18
N VAL A 65 8.08 4.00 -11.60
CA VAL A 65 8.77 3.74 -12.88
C VAL A 65 7.91 4.19 -14.07
N LEU A 66 6.61 3.88 -14.07
CA LEU A 66 5.70 4.26 -15.16
C LEU A 66 5.55 5.78 -15.28
N VAL A 67 5.43 6.49 -14.15
CA VAL A 67 5.44 7.97 -14.13
C VAL A 67 6.72 8.50 -14.75
N ARG A 68 7.88 7.93 -14.39
CA ARG A 68 9.19 8.34 -14.95
C ARG A 68 9.32 8.01 -16.43
N GLY A 69 8.66 6.96 -16.90
CA GLY A 69 8.57 6.55 -18.31
C GLY A 69 7.52 7.32 -19.12
N GLY A 70 6.95 8.41 -18.59
CA GLY A 70 6.00 9.26 -19.31
C GLY A 70 4.62 8.62 -19.54
N GLN A 71 4.25 7.60 -18.76
CA GLN A 71 2.94 6.98 -18.89
C GLN A 71 1.82 7.92 -18.47
N HIS A 72 0.66 7.75 -19.11
CA HIS A 72 -0.50 8.59 -18.84
C HIS A 72 -0.94 8.50 -17.36
N PRO A 73 -1.28 9.61 -16.69
CA PRO A 73 -1.67 9.61 -15.27
C PRO A 73 -2.82 8.67 -14.93
N GLU A 74 -3.78 8.49 -15.84
CA GLU A 74 -4.89 7.55 -15.65
C GLU A 74 -4.44 6.09 -15.62
N THR A 75 -3.44 5.72 -16.43
CA THR A 75 -2.87 4.36 -16.42
C THR A 75 -2.23 4.07 -15.06
N VAL A 76 -1.43 5.01 -14.56
CA VAL A 76 -0.79 4.90 -13.24
C VAL A 76 -1.85 4.82 -12.14
N SER A 77 -2.86 5.68 -12.19
CA SER A 77 -3.96 5.69 -11.21
C SER A 77 -4.82 4.42 -11.26
N GLY A 78 -4.96 3.81 -12.43
CA GLY A 78 -5.60 2.50 -12.63
C GLY A 78 -4.83 1.39 -11.91
N ILE A 79 -3.51 1.35 -12.07
CA ILE A 79 -2.64 0.36 -11.43
C ILE A 79 -2.70 0.48 -9.90
N LEU A 80 -2.61 1.70 -9.36
CA LEU A 80 -2.71 1.93 -7.92
C LEU A 80 -4.07 1.48 -7.37
N ARG A 81 -5.18 1.80 -8.06
CA ARG A 81 -6.53 1.35 -7.69
C ARG A 81 -6.65 -0.18 -7.73
N SER A 82 -6.13 -0.82 -8.77
CA SER A 82 -6.14 -2.29 -8.87
C SER A 82 -5.33 -2.94 -7.76
N GLY A 83 -4.17 -2.40 -7.41
CA GLY A 83 -3.37 -2.87 -6.28
C GLY A 83 -4.12 -2.75 -4.95
N LEU A 84 -4.79 -1.62 -4.69
CA LEU A 84 -5.60 -1.45 -3.48
C LEU A 84 -6.78 -2.42 -3.41
N ARG A 85 -7.45 -2.69 -4.54
CA ARG A 85 -8.51 -3.71 -4.62
C ARG A 85 -7.99 -5.12 -4.38
N ALA A 86 -6.77 -5.45 -4.82
CA ALA A 86 -6.20 -6.77 -4.63
C ALA A 86 -5.92 -7.12 -3.15
N VAL A 87 -5.74 -6.12 -2.29
CA VAL A 87 -5.56 -6.35 -0.84
C VAL A 87 -6.84 -6.19 -0.03
N GLY A 88 -7.91 -5.66 -0.63
CA GLY A 88 -9.18 -5.46 0.05
C GLY A 88 -10.35 -5.89 -0.82
N ASP A 89 -11.06 -6.93 -0.39
CA ASP A 89 -12.46 -7.08 -0.77
C ASP A 89 -13.20 -5.88 -0.18
N VAL A 90 -13.70 -5.02 -1.07
CA VAL A 90 -14.50 -3.87 -0.69
C VAL A 90 -15.72 -4.41 0.05
N HIS A 91 -15.71 -4.38 1.38
CA HIS A 91 -16.96 -4.47 2.13
C HIS A 91 -17.87 -3.39 1.53
N PRO A 92 -19.13 -3.69 1.15
CA PRO A 92 -20.05 -2.78 0.43
C PRO A 92 -20.18 -1.37 1.02
N TRP A 93 -19.79 -1.22 2.28
CA TRP A 93 -19.70 0.03 3.03
C TRP A 93 -18.63 1.04 2.54
N LEU A 94 -17.51 0.61 1.93
CA LEU A 94 -16.53 1.56 1.34
C LEU A 94 -16.97 2.07 -0.03
N ALA A 95 -17.80 1.31 -0.75
CA ALA A 95 -18.41 1.75 -2.01
C ALA A 95 -19.49 2.83 -1.81
N SER A 96 -19.96 3.06 -0.59
CA SER A 96 -21.14 3.88 -0.29
C SER A 96 -20.88 5.18 0.49
N ARG A 97 -19.64 5.58 0.75
CA ARG A 97 -19.37 6.71 1.68
C ARG A 97 -19.13 8.07 1.04
N GLY A 98 -20.26 8.74 0.79
CA GLY A 98 -20.41 10.20 0.74
C GLY A 98 -21.07 10.83 1.98
N ARG A 99 -21.14 10.14 3.14
CA ARG A 99 -21.68 10.74 4.38
C ARG A 99 -21.21 10.03 5.66
N ILE A 100 -20.85 10.83 6.67
CA ILE A 100 -20.56 10.39 8.05
C ILE A 100 -21.88 9.99 8.72
N PRO A 101 -22.00 8.83 9.40
CA PRO A 101 -23.20 8.53 10.18
C PRO A 101 -23.08 9.09 11.61
N PRO A 102 -24.09 9.82 12.12
CA PRO A 102 -24.21 10.09 13.54
C PRO A 102 -24.75 8.83 14.24
N GLY A 103 -24.20 8.52 15.42
CA GLY A 103 -24.82 7.66 16.43
C GLY A 103 -25.18 6.23 16.03
N ARG A 104 -24.22 5.29 16.07
CA ARG A 104 -24.55 3.87 16.31
C ARG A 104 -23.87 3.36 17.57
N GLY A 105 -24.70 3.05 18.56
CA GLY A 105 -24.34 2.26 19.71
C GLY A 105 -23.83 0.88 19.29
N LEU A 106 -22.88 0.39 20.07
CA LEU A 106 -22.26 -0.93 19.94
C LEU A 106 -23.31 -2.03 20.25
N PRO A 107 -23.27 -3.19 19.57
CA PRO A 107 -24.06 -4.33 20.00
C PRO A 107 -23.45 -4.91 21.29
N MET A 108 -24.23 -4.91 22.37
CA MET A 108 -23.94 -5.72 23.56
C MET A 108 -23.97 -7.20 23.16
N ARG A 109 -22.85 -7.89 23.41
CA ARG A 109 -22.81 -9.35 23.46
C ARG A 109 -23.49 -9.80 24.75
N ARG A 110 -24.49 -10.67 24.61
CA ARG A 110 -24.92 -11.58 25.69
C ARG A 110 -23.90 -12.68 25.87
#